data_AF-A0A8J8K1J3-F1
#
_entry.id   AF-A0A8J8K1J3-F1
#
_cell.length_a   1.000
_cell.length_b   1.000
_cell.length_c   1.000
_cell.angle_alpha   90.00
_cell.angle_beta   90.00
_cell.angle_gamma   90.00
#
_symmetry.space_group_name_H-M   'P 1'
#
loop_
_entity.id
_entity.type
_entity.pdbx_description
1 polymer ?
#
loop_
_entity_poly.entity_id
_entity_poly.type
_entity_poly.pdbx_seq_one_letter_code
_entity_poly.pdbx_strand_id
1 'polypeptide(L)'
;MSERLDPDVVLNHEMVPEHEVIDDEEEIERILEELGLDREELPRIFTNDPVVVALSEKLGRKIPEGALIRITRKSPTAGEITVYRVVTKPPE
;
A
#
# COMPACT_ATOMS: atom_id res chain seq x y z
N MET A 1 9.82 20.44 -16.85
CA MET A 1 8.49 19.84 -17.06
C MET A 1 8.48 18.59 -16.22
N SER A 2 7.72 18.54 -15.13
CA SER A 2 7.67 17.34 -14.29
C SER A 2 6.83 16.34 -15.05
N GLU A 3 7.48 15.33 -15.63
CA GLU A 3 6.80 14.19 -16.26
C GLU A 3 5.95 13.54 -15.16
N ARG A 4 4.64 13.72 -15.24
CA ARG A 4 3.70 12.90 -14.46
C ARG A 4 3.88 11.49 -14.97
N LEU A 5 4.44 10.62 -14.15
CA LEU A 5 4.53 9.20 -14.45
C LEU A 5 3.10 8.67 -14.57
N ASP A 6 2.76 8.07 -15.71
CA ASP A 6 1.46 7.44 -15.90
C ASP A 6 1.28 6.35 -14.84
N PRO A 7 0.13 6.31 -14.13
CA PRO A 7 -0.09 5.38 -13.02
C PRO A 7 0.02 3.91 -13.45
N ASP A 8 -0.29 3.61 -14.72
CA ASP A 8 -0.14 2.28 -15.30
C ASP A 8 1.32 1.83 -15.43
N VAL A 9 2.27 2.76 -15.65
CA VAL A 9 3.71 2.43 -15.75
C VAL A 9 4.29 2.09 -14.38
N VAL A 10 3.76 2.69 -13.32
CA VAL A 10 4.22 2.45 -11.94
C VAL A 10 3.61 1.16 -11.39
N LEU A 11 2.35 0.87 -11.68
CA LEU A 11 1.63 -0.25 -11.07
C LEU A 11 1.76 -1.58 -11.83
N ASN A 12 1.96 -1.57 -13.15
CA ASN A 12 2.00 -2.79 -13.98
C ASN A 12 3.41 -3.19 -14.44
N HIS A 13 4.46 -2.76 -13.73
CA HIS A 13 5.83 -3.15 -14.05
C HIS A 13 6.14 -4.57 -13.55
N GLU A 14 6.92 -5.36 -14.30
CA GLU A 14 7.23 -6.77 -13.96
C GLU A 14 7.83 -6.95 -12.55
N MET A 15 8.61 -5.96 -12.09
CA MET A 15 9.22 -5.95 -10.75
C MET A 15 8.36 -5.32 -9.64
N VAL A 16 7.17 -4.78 -9.96
CA VAL A 16 6.28 -4.15 -8.99
C VAL A 16 5.20 -5.16 -8.58
N PRO A 17 5.08 -5.47 -7.28
CA PRO A 17 4.05 -6.39 -6.80
C PRO A 17 2.65 -5.78 -6.88
N GLU A 18 1.62 -6.61 -6.72
CA GLU A 18 0.24 -6.12 -6.69
C GLU A 18 0.00 -5.37 -5.37
N HIS A 19 -0.50 -4.13 -5.48
CA HIS A 19 -0.82 -3.29 -4.33
C HIS A 19 -2.33 -3.05 -4.29
N GLU A 20 -2.93 -3.34 -3.14
CA GLU A 20 -4.35 -3.13 -2.87
C GLU A 20 -4.50 -2.23 -1.64
N VAL A 21 -5.45 -1.29 -1.71
CA VAL A 21 -5.76 -0.38 -0.60
C VAL A 21 -6.93 -0.95 0.18
N ILE A 22 -6.74 -1.04 1.49
CA ILE A 22 -7.76 -1.43 2.47
C ILE A 22 -7.98 -0.23 3.37
N ASP A 23 -9.17 0.35 3.29
CA ASP A 23 -9.58 1.51 4.09
C ASP A 23 -10.80 1.23 4.97
N ASP A 24 -11.36 0.01 4.89
CA ASP A 24 -12.41 -0.45 5.78
C ASP A 24 -11.83 -0.79 7.15
N GLU A 25 -12.30 -0.12 8.20
CA GLU A 25 -11.76 -0.29 9.56
C GLU A 25 -11.97 -1.70 10.11
N GLU A 26 -13.10 -2.35 9.81
CA GLU A 26 -13.37 -3.72 10.27
C GLU A 26 -12.42 -4.72 9.60
N GLU A 27 -12.17 -4.57 8.30
CA GLU A 27 -11.20 -5.40 7.59
C GLU A 27 -9.78 -5.18 8.10
N ILE A 28 -9.40 -3.92 8.35
CA ILE A 28 -8.10 -3.56 8.94
C ILE A 28 -7.93 -4.23 10.31
N GLU A 29 -8.93 -4.14 11.19
CA GLU A 29 -8.88 -4.75 12.52
C GLU A 29 -8.73 -6.27 12.44
N ARG A 30 -9.50 -6.94 11.57
CA ARG A 30 -9.37 -8.40 11.38
C ARG A 30 -7.97 -8.80 10.92
N ILE A 31 -7.38 -8.07 9.98
CA ILE A 31 -6.02 -8.35 9.49
C ILE A 31 -4.99 -8.18 10.61
N LEU A 32 -5.12 -7.14 11.42
CA LEU A 32 -4.23 -6.87 12.55
C LEU A 32 -4.36 -7.96 13.62
N GLU A 33 -5.58 -8.41 13.92
CA GLU A 33 -5.86 -9.52 14.82
C GLU A 33 -5.26 -10.83 14.31
N GLU A 34 -5.39 -11.13 13.00
CA GLU A 34 -4.79 -12.32 12.38
C GLU A 34 -3.26 -12.30 12.42
N LEU A 35 -2.67 -11.11 12.27
CA LEU A 35 -1.22 -10.92 12.37
C LEU A 35 -0.73 -10.86 13.82
N GLY A 36 -1.61 -10.56 14.77
CA GLY A 36 -1.27 -10.30 16.17
C GLY A 36 -0.37 -9.07 16.35
N LEU A 37 -0.55 -8.05 15.50
CA LEU A 37 0.27 -6.83 15.46
C LEU A 37 -0.61 -5.58 15.56
N ASP A 38 -0.07 -4.52 16.17
CA ASP A 38 -0.70 -3.21 16.16
C ASP A 38 -0.40 -2.42 14.87
N ARG A 39 -1.25 -1.44 14.53
CA ARG A 39 -1.05 -0.55 13.37
C ARG A 39 0.32 0.13 13.37
N GLU A 40 0.83 0.44 14.55
CA GLU A 40 2.12 1.12 14.75
C GLU A 40 3.33 0.23 14.49
N GLU A 41 3.14 -1.10 14.58
CA GLU A 41 4.19 -2.10 14.34
C GLU A 41 4.36 -2.41 12.85
N LEU A 42 3.37 -2.05 12.03
CA LEU A 42 3.45 -2.23 10.59
C LEU A 42 4.40 -1.22 9.95
N PRO A 43 5.17 -1.63 8.92
CA PRO A 43 5.99 -0.70 8.16
C PRO A 43 5.17 0.45 7.60
N ARG A 44 5.62 1.68 7.84
CA ARG A 44 4.95 2.90 7.41
C ARG A 44 5.25 3.22 5.95
N ILE A 45 4.25 3.73 5.23
CA ILE A 45 4.38 4.32 3.91
C ILE A 45 3.78 5.73 3.93
N PHE A 46 4.41 6.68 3.23
CA PHE A 46 3.95 8.06 3.23
C PHE A 46 2.88 8.30 2.17
N THR A 47 1.99 9.25 2.44
CA THR A 47 0.99 9.73 1.46
C THR A 47 1.62 10.32 0.19
N ASN A 48 2.89 10.75 0.25
CA ASN A 48 3.65 11.27 -0.89
C ASN A 48 4.48 10.19 -1.63
N ASP A 49 4.39 8.92 -1.24
CA ASP A 49 5.08 7.85 -1.94
C ASP A 49 4.50 7.67 -3.36
N PRO A 50 5.32 7.49 -4.41
CA PRO A 50 4.84 7.35 -5.78
C PRO A 50 3.78 6.25 -5.97
N VAL A 51 3.87 5.15 -5.23
CA VAL A 51 2.89 4.05 -5.29
C VAL A 51 1.56 4.49 -4.71
N VAL A 52 1.58 5.20 -3.58
CA VAL A 52 0.37 5.73 -2.92
C VAL A 52 -0.30 6.79 -3.79
N VAL A 53 0.49 7.63 -4.45
CA VAL A 53 -0.01 8.63 -5.41
C VAL A 53 -0.66 7.94 -6.62
N ALA A 54 0.02 6.97 -7.23
CA ALA A 54 -0.52 6.22 -8.37
C ALA A 54 -1.82 5.47 -8.01
N LEU A 55 -1.88 4.85 -6.83
CA LEU A 55 -3.11 4.21 -6.31
C LEU A 55 -4.23 5.23 -6.07
N SER A 56 -3.90 6.40 -5.52
CA SER A 56 -4.88 7.46 -5.29
C SER A 56 -5.45 8.00 -6.62
N GLU A 57 -4.61 8.18 -7.63
CA GLU A 57 -5.03 8.58 -8.98
C GLU A 57 -5.90 7.50 -9.63
N LYS A 58 -5.51 6.23 -9.53
CA LYS A 58 -6.28 5.08 -10.06
C LYS A 58 -7.66 4.95 -9.41
N LEU A 59 -7.74 5.15 -8.09
CA LEU A 59 -9.00 5.07 -7.33
C LEU A 59 -9.82 6.36 -7.43
N GLY A 60 -9.28 7.43 -8.01
CA GLY A 60 -9.93 8.74 -8.09
C GLY A 60 -10.17 9.40 -6.73
N ARG A 61 -9.48 8.95 -5.67
CA ARG A 61 -9.64 9.42 -4.30
C ARG A 61 -8.31 9.41 -3.56
N LYS A 62 -8.15 10.31 -2.59
CA LYS A 62 -6.98 10.28 -1.71
C LYS A 62 -7.10 9.11 -0.73
N ILE A 63 -6.02 8.36 -0.58
CA ILE A 63 -5.93 7.31 0.44
C ILE A 63 -5.84 7.99 1.82
N PRO A 64 -6.73 7.66 2.76
CA PRO A 64 -6.72 8.26 4.08
C PRO A 64 -5.51 7.79 4.89
N GLU A 65 -5.13 8.60 5.87
CA GLU A 65 -4.18 8.18 6.90
C GLU A 65 -4.77 7.03 7.73
N GLY A 66 -3.95 6.04 8.06
CA GLY A 66 -4.38 4.83 8.76
C GLY A 66 -4.85 3.71 7.83
N ALA A 67 -5.01 3.96 6.52
CA ALA A 67 -5.28 2.89 5.56
C ALA A 67 -4.14 1.87 5.52
N LEU A 68 -4.47 0.62 5.23
CA LEU A 68 -3.51 -0.44 4.97
C LEU A 68 -3.31 -0.64 3.48
N ILE A 69 -2.05 -0.84 3.09
CA ILE A 69 -1.69 -1.29 1.75
C ILE A 69 -1.25 -2.76 1.86
N ARG A 70 -2.04 -3.62 1.24
CA ARG A 70 -1.75 -5.04 1.05
C ARG A 70 -0.88 -5.17 -0.19
N ILE A 71 0.29 -5.79 -0.03
CA ILE A 71 1.28 -5.96 -1.09
C ILE A 71 1.50 -7.45 -1.29
N THR A 72 1.03 -7.96 -2.43
CA THR A 72 1.17 -9.37 -2.81
C THR A 72 2.29 -9.49 -3.83
N ARG A 73 3.40 -10.14 -3.44
CA ARG A 73 4.57 -10.32 -4.31
C ARG A 73 4.91 -11.79 -4.50
N LYS A 74 5.40 -12.14 -5.69
CA LYS A 74 5.97 -13.47 -5.93
C LYS A 74 7.33 -13.58 -5.25
N SER A 75 7.51 -14.62 -4.46
CA SER A 75 8.76 -14.94 -3.77
C SER A 75 9.37 -16.19 -4.38
N PRO A 76 10.67 -16.18 -4.72
CA PRO A 76 11.34 -17.36 -5.26
C PRO A 76 11.40 -18.53 -4.27
N THR A 77 11.25 -18.27 -2.96
CA THR A 77 11.33 -19.29 -1.91
C THR A 77 9.95 -19.75 -1.40
N ALA A 78 8.97 -18.86 -1.40
CA ALA A 78 7.65 -19.10 -0.78
C ALA A 78 6.49 -19.09 -1.79
N GLY A 79 6.78 -18.92 -3.09
CA GLY A 79 5.77 -18.77 -4.13
C GLY A 79 5.17 -17.37 -4.11
N GLU A 80 4.31 -17.07 -3.13
CA GLU A 80 3.63 -15.79 -2.96
C GLU A 80 3.70 -15.33 -1.51
N ILE A 81 3.97 -14.04 -1.30
CA ILE A 81 4.06 -13.42 0.02
C ILE A 81 3.20 -12.17 0.02
N THR A 82 2.29 -12.10 1.00
CA THR A 82 1.49 -10.91 1.29
C THR A 82 2.12 -10.16 2.46
N VAL A 83 2.38 -8.87 2.29
CA VAL A 83 2.83 -7.98 3.37
C VAL A 83 1.93 -6.76 3.47
N TYR A 84 1.83 -6.20 4.68
CA TYR A 84 0.98 -5.05 4.96
C TYR A 84 1.81 -3.83 5.34
N ARG A 85 1.39 -2.65 4.90
CA ARG A 85 1.99 -1.36 5.26
C ARG A 85 0.92 -0.37 5.66
N VAL A 86 1.20 0.49 6.64
CA VAL A 86 0.26 1.52 7.11
C VAL A 86 0.57 2.87 6.48
N VAL A 87 -0.46 3.54 5.96
CA VAL A 87 -0.34 4.88 5.35
C VAL A 87 -0.29 5.94 6.44
N THR A 88 0.77 6.75 6.42
CA THR A 88 0.97 7.84 7.38
C THR A 88 1.33 9.13 6.67
N LYS A 89 1.08 10.29 7.31
CA LYS A 89 1.56 11.57 6.76
C LYS A 89 3.07 11.71 6.93
N PRO A 90 3.78 12.31 5.95
CA PRO A 90 5.17 12.69 6.14
C PRO A 90 5.27 13.68 7.32
N PRO A 91 6.37 13.61 8.10
CA PRO A 91 6.62 14.63 9.12
C PRO A 91 6.73 16.02 8.46
N GLU A 92 6.19 17.04 9.13
CA GLU A 92 6.29 18.45 8.70
C GLU A 92 7.73 18.97 8.66
#